data_AF-A0A5J5D0A8-F1
#
_entry.id   AF-A0A5J5D0A8-F1
#
_cell.length_a   1.000
_cell.length_b   1.000
_cell.length_c   1.000
_cell.angle_alpha   90.00
_cell.angle_beta   90.00
_cell.angle_gamma   90.00
#
_symmetry.space_group_name_H-M   'P 1'
#
loop_
_entity.id
_entity.type
_entity.pdbx_description
1 polymer ?
#
loop_
_entity_poly.entity_id
_entity_poly.type
_entity_poly.pdbx_seq_one_letter_code
_entity_poly.pdbx_strand_id
1 'polypeptide(L)'
;SVKLTGVKQVFQLLYHTPNSHQNRDTPSCLQKAEKTKRLNQLGYFRLYQNKMKKFLLLLLFCHVSSPVKYSLKYFITASSGLPNFPEFVATGLVDDLQWIYCNSNKKIIEPKLDWVKDLYKDNPQ
;
A
#
# COMPACT_ATOMS: atom_id res chain seq x y z
N SER A 1 -57.26 -2.23 7.32
CA SER A 1 -57.13 -0.85 7.83
C SER A 1 -56.94 -0.91 9.33
N VAL A 2 -55.70 -0.85 9.83
CA VAL A 2 -55.40 -0.78 11.27
C VAL A 2 -54.50 0.44 11.48
N LYS A 3 -54.96 1.27 12.41
CA LYS A 3 -54.68 2.70 12.56
C LYS A 3 -53.34 2.90 13.28
N LEU A 4 -52.47 3.70 12.69
CA LEU A 4 -51.25 4.26 13.27
C LEU A 4 -51.62 5.23 14.41
N THR A 5 -51.84 4.71 15.63
CA THR A 5 -52.11 5.57 16.81
C THR A 5 -51.09 5.39 17.95
N GLY A 6 -50.25 4.35 17.91
CA GLY A 6 -49.30 4.05 19.01
C GLY A 6 -47.99 4.85 19.01
N VAL A 7 -47.57 5.44 17.89
CA VAL A 7 -46.20 5.99 17.76
C VAL A 7 -46.07 7.42 18.29
N LYS A 8 -47.16 8.20 18.33
CA LYS A 8 -47.13 9.59 18.84
C LYS A 8 -46.99 9.68 20.36
N GLN A 9 -47.48 8.68 21.10
CA GLN A 9 -47.49 8.74 22.57
C GLN A 9 -46.14 8.34 23.18
N VAL A 10 -45.42 7.42 22.54
CA VAL A 10 -44.06 7.04 22.95
C VAL A 10 -43.07 8.19 22.72
N PHE A 11 -43.31 9.05 21.73
CA PHE A 11 -42.43 10.18 21.43
C PHE A 11 -42.52 11.32 22.45
N GLN A 12 -43.62 11.47 23.20
CA GLN A 12 -43.75 12.51 24.24
C GLN A 12 -43.08 12.13 25.57
N LEU A 13 -42.92 10.84 25.87
CA LEU A 13 -42.29 10.39 27.12
C LEU A 13 -40.76 10.43 27.10
N LEU A 14 -40.13 10.45 25.91
CA LEU A 14 -38.67 10.44 25.79
C LEU A 14 -38.04 11.85 25.79
N TYR A 15 -38.84 12.91 25.69
CA TYR A 15 -38.35 14.31 25.66
C TYR A 15 -38.76 15.13 26.89
N HIS A 16 -39.06 14.50 28.02
CA HIS A 16 -39.18 15.22 29.27
C HIS A 16 -37.77 15.46 29.87
N THR A 17 -37.14 16.56 29.48
CA THR A 17 -35.95 17.07 30.16
C THR A 17 -36.37 17.59 31.54
N PRO A 18 -35.79 17.10 32.65
CA PRO A 18 -36.04 17.72 33.94
C PRO A 18 -35.45 19.13 33.90
N ASN A 19 -36.30 20.11 34.19
CA ASN A 19 -35.92 21.48 34.44
C ASN A 19 -34.95 21.49 35.64
N SER A 20 -33.66 21.42 35.38
CA SER A 20 -32.65 21.68 36.40
C SER A 20 -32.62 23.18 36.61
N HIS A 21 -33.18 23.61 37.73
CA HIS A 21 -32.89 24.91 38.34
C HIS A 21 -31.39 25.18 38.18
N GLN A 22 -31.07 26.20 37.39
CA GLN A 22 -29.71 26.67 37.19
C GLN A 22 -29.24 27.27 38.51
N ASN A 23 -28.62 26.42 39.34
CA ASN A 23 -27.89 26.85 40.52
C ASN A 23 -26.72 27.70 40.05
N ARG A 24 -26.76 28.99 40.37
CA ARG A 24 -25.92 30.03 39.77
C ARG A 24 -24.53 30.15 40.40
N ASP A 25 -24.11 29.17 41.20
CA ASP A 25 -22.82 29.18 41.90
C ASP A 25 -22.06 27.87 41.67
N THR A 26 -21.68 27.58 40.42
CA THR A 26 -20.57 26.65 40.18
C THR A 26 -19.27 27.38 40.52
N PRO A 27 -18.42 26.89 41.45
CA PRO A 27 -17.13 27.52 41.75
C PRO A 27 -16.34 27.77 40.46
N SER A 28 -15.70 28.93 40.34
CA SER A 28 -14.89 29.29 39.15
C SER A 28 -13.84 28.21 38.81
N CYS A 29 -13.35 27.49 39.84
CA CYS A 29 -12.49 26.32 39.73
C CYS A 29 -13.15 25.13 39.01
N LEU A 30 -14.44 24.85 39.24
CA LEU A 30 -15.18 23.78 38.55
C LEU A 30 -15.40 24.12 37.08
N GLN A 31 -15.79 25.36 36.77
CA GLN A 31 -15.92 25.81 35.37
C GLN A 31 -14.57 25.74 34.63
N LYS A 32 -13.46 26.09 35.30
CA LYS A 32 -12.11 25.94 34.75
C LYS A 32 -11.72 24.48 34.54
N ALA A 33 -12.08 23.59 35.46
CA ALA A 33 -11.82 22.15 35.34
C ALA A 33 -12.61 21.55 34.17
N GLU A 34 -13.89 21.93 34.00
CA GLU A 34 -14.71 21.48 32.88
C GLU A 34 -14.21 22.01 31.54
N LYS A 35 -13.83 23.29 31.46
CA LYS A 35 -13.20 23.87 30.26
C LYS A 35 -11.90 23.14 29.92
N THR A 36 -11.08 22.80 30.92
CA THR A 36 -9.84 22.02 30.72
C THR A 36 -10.14 20.61 30.21
N LYS A 37 -11.14 19.92 30.77
CA LYS A 37 -11.59 18.61 30.27
C LYS A 37 -12.06 18.68 28.81
N ARG A 38 -12.84 19.70 28.46
CA ARG A 38 -13.32 19.93 27.08
C ARG A 38 -12.18 20.25 26.13
N LEU A 39 -11.23 21.08 26.54
CA LEU A 39 -10.04 21.42 25.74
C LEU A 39 -9.15 20.19 25.52
N ASN A 40 -8.94 19.37 26.54
CA ASN A 40 -8.18 18.12 26.42
C ASN A 40 -8.89 17.12 25.50
N GLN A 41 -10.21 16.93 25.63
CA GLN A 41 -11.00 16.10 24.72
C GLN A 41 -10.91 16.58 23.26
N LEU A 42 -11.01 17.89 23.03
CA LEU A 42 -10.87 18.48 21.69
C LEU A 42 -9.43 18.33 21.16
N GLY A 43 -8.44 18.37 22.04
CA GLY A 43 -7.04 18.07 21.75
C GLY A 43 -6.86 16.62 21.31
N TYR A 44 -7.38 15.65 22.07
CA TYR A 44 -7.37 14.23 21.69
C TYR A 44 -8.08 14.00 20.35
N PHE A 45 -9.23 14.62 20.13
CA PHE A 45 -9.95 14.53 18.85
C PHE A 45 -9.11 15.09 17.70
N ARG A 46 -8.48 16.26 17.86
CA ARG A 46 -7.59 16.83 16.84
C ARG A 46 -6.33 16.00 16.58
N LEU A 47 -5.72 15.45 17.63
CA LEU A 47 -4.58 14.54 17.51
C LEU A 47 -4.97 13.26 16.77
N TYR A 48 -6.13 12.68 17.10
CA TYR A 48 -6.64 11.49 16.44
C TYR A 48 -6.99 11.76 14.97
N GLN A 49 -7.63 12.89 14.68
CA GLN A 49 -7.89 13.36 13.31
C GLN A 49 -6.59 13.54 12.51
N ASN A 50 -5.56 14.15 13.10
CA ASN A 50 -4.27 14.32 12.44
C ASN A 50 -3.54 12.98 12.23
N LYS A 51 -3.66 12.03 13.17
CA LYS A 51 -3.08 10.69 13.05
C LYS A 51 -3.73 9.90 11.91
N MET A 52 -5.07 9.92 11.81
CA MET A 52 -5.81 9.24 10.76
C MET A 52 -5.58 9.87 9.38
N LYS A 53 -5.49 11.20 9.29
CA LYS A 53 -5.15 11.91 8.04
C LYS A 53 -3.76 11.55 7.52
N LYS A 54 -2.75 11.47 8.40
CA LYS A 54 -1.39 11.05 8.03
C LYS A 54 -1.36 9.61 7.51
N PHE A 55 -2.11 8.72 8.14
CA PHE A 55 -2.24 7.33 7.69
C PHE A 55 -2.92 7.24 6.32
N LEU A 56 -3.99 8.01 6.11
CA LEU A 56 -4.67 8.09 4.81
C LEU A 56 -3.74 8.62 3.71
N LEU A 57 -3.00 9.68 3.98
CA LEU A 57 -1.98 10.23 3.05
C LEU A 57 -0.95 9.16 2.67
N LEU A 58 -0.42 8.42 3.66
CA LEU A 58 0.54 7.35 3.41
C LEU A 58 -0.03 6.26 2.49
N LEU A 59 -1.28 5.84 2.72
CA LEU A 59 -1.96 4.85 1.87
C LEU A 59 -2.15 5.35 0.43
N LEU A 60 -2.50 6.63 0.24
CA LEU A 60 -2.60 7.22 -1.10
C LEU A 60 -1.26 7.22 -1.82
N PHE A 61 -0.16 7.60 -1.16
CA PHE A 61 1.18 7.58 -1.77
C PHE A 61 1.62 6.15 -2.14
N CYS A 62 1.33 5.17 -1.29
CA CYS A 62 1.61 3.76 -1.59
C CYS A 62 0.83 3.24 -2.81
N HIS A 63 -0.37 3.76 -3.07
CA HIS A 63 -1.20 3.34 -4.21
C HIS A 63 -0.68 3.88 -5.56
N VAL A 64 0.09 4.97 -5.55
CA VAL A 64 0.67 5.56 -6.77
C VAL A 64 1.99 4.87 -7.16
N SER A 65 2.58 4.09 -6.25
CA SER A 65 3.73 3.24 -6.56
C SER A 65 3.32 2.08 -7.48
N SER A 66 3.54 2.23 -8.78
CA SER A 66 3.39 1.13 -9.74
C SER A 66 4.51 0.12 -9.53
N PRO A 67 4.22 -1.18 -9.29
CA PRO A 67 5.26 -2.20 -9.27
C PRO A 67 5.81 -2.36 -10.70
N VAL A 68 7.06 -1.94 -10.91
CA VAL A 68 7.78 -2.28 -12.14
C VAL A 68 7.94 -3.80 -12.15
N LYS A 69 7.29 -4.46 -13.12
CA LYS A 69 7.37 -5.91 -13.29
C LYS A 69 8.56 -6.21 -14.18
N TYR A 70 9.63 -6.73 -13.57
CA TYR A 70 10.75 -7.31 -14.30
C TYR A 70 10.44 -8.78 -14.61
N SER A 71 10.68 -9.22 -15.85
CA SER A 71 10.51 -10.61 -16.27
C SER A 71 11.83 -11.20 -16.76
N LEU A 72 12.15 -12.40 -16.29
CA LEU A 72 13.34 -13.14 -16.69
C LEU A 72 12.90 -14.46 -17.34
N LYS A 73 13.29 -14.68 -18.59
CA LYS A 73 12.96 -15.89 -19.36
C LYS A 73 14.23 -16.57 -19.84
N TYR A 74 14.22 -17.90 -19.84
CA TYR A 74 15.31 -18.73 -20.34
C TYR A 74 14.78 -19.73 -21.35
N PHE A 75 15.46 -19.86 -22.49
CA PHE A 75 15.19 -20.89 -23.47
C PHE A 75 16.42 -21.76 -23.59
N ILE A 76 16.23 -23.05 -23.42
CA ILE A 76 17.27 -24.07 -23.56
C ILE A 76 16.76 -25.06 -24.61
N THR A 77 17.58 -25.33 -25.61
CA THR A 77 17.29 -26.30 -26.65
C THR A 77 18.52 -27.17 -26.83
N ALA A 78 18.35 -28.47 -26.68
CA ALA A 78 19.40 -29.44 -26.95
C ALA A 78 18.96 -30.34 -28.11
N SER A 79 19.91 -30.70 -28.98
CA SER A 79 19.68 -31.62 -30.08
C SER A 79 20.92 -32.48 -30.29
N SER A 80 20.75 -33.69 -30.81
CA SER A 80 21.86 -34.61 -31.06
C SER A 80 21.75 -35.23 -32.45
N GLY A 81 22.88 -35.48 -33.09
CA GLY A 81 22.94 -36.22 -34.36
C GLY A 81 22.61 -35.43 -35.64
N LEU A 82 22.43 -34.10 -35.57
CA LEU A 82 22.28 -33.26 -36.77
C LEU A 82 23.62 -32.64 -37.19
N PRO A 83 24.17 -32.96 -38.38
CA PRO A 83 25.35 -32.29 -38.89
C PRO A 83 25.05 -30.79 -39.12
N ASN A 84 25.93 -29.92 -38.66
CA ASN A 84 25.85 -28.44 -38.72
C ASN A 84 24.84 -27.74 -37.79
N PHE A 85 24.13 -28.47 -36.93
CA PHE A 85 23.24 -27.87 -35.94
C PHE A 85 23.91 -27.86 -34.55
N PRO A 86 23.77 -26.79 -33.75
CA PRO A 86 24.36 -26.75 -32.41
C PRO A 86 23.76 -27.82 -31.49
N GLU A 87 24.61 -28.57 -30.79
CA GLU A 87 24.22 -29.61 -29.83
C GLU A 87 23.36 -29.02 -28.69
N PHE A 88 23.61 -27.76 -28.36
CA PHE A 88 22.87 -27.01 -27.35
C PHE A 88 22.83 -25.52 -27.69
N VAL A 89 21.71 -24.87 -27.39
CA VAL A 89 21.51 -23.42 -27.44
C VAL A 89 20.82 -22.98 -26.16
N ALA A 90 21.36 -21.95 -25.52
CA ALA A 90 20.73 -21.25 -24.41
C ALA A 90 20.63 -19.75 -24.67
N THR A 91 19.48 -19.18 -24.32
CA THR A 91 19.30 -17.73 -24.35
C THR A 91 18.53 -17.25 -23.14
N GLY A 92 18.95 -16.11 -22.59
CA GLY A 92 18.26 -15.40 -21.51
C GLY A 92 17.64 -14.10 -22.03
N LEU A 93 16.42 -13.78 -21.57
CA LEU A 93 15.73 -12.50 -21.78
C LEU A 93 15.44 -11.81 -20.44
N VAL A 94 15.72 -10.52 -20.31
CA VAL A 94 15.23 -9.63 -19.25
C VAL A 94 14.30 -8.64 -19.91
N ASP A 95 13.03 -8.61 -19.51
CA ASP A 95 11.99 -7.75 -20.12
C ASP A 95 11.92 -7.90 -21.64
N ASP A 96 11.95 -9.15 -22.10
CA ASP A 96 11.99 -9.54 -23.52
C ASP A 96 13.24 -9.08 -24.29
N LEU A 97 14.22 -8.47 -23.61
CA LEU A 97 15.50 -8.11 -24.18
C LEU A 97 16.54 -9.20 -23.91
N GLN A 98 17.14 -9.71 -24.99
CA GLN A 98 18.17 -10.74 -24.90
C GLN A 98 19.41 -10.20 -24.22
N TRP A 99 19.80 -10.81 -23.10
CA TRP A 99 20.96 -10.40 -22.30
C TRP A 99 22.11 -11.42 -22.41
N ILE A 100 21.79 -12.70 -22.64
CA ILE A 100 22.76 -13.79 -22.83
C ILE A 100 22.36 -14.67 -24.01
N TYR A 101 23.36 -15.06 -24.80
CA TYR A 101 23.28 -16.09 -25.82
C TYR A 101 24.50 -17.01 -25.70
N CYS A 102 24.27 -18.33 -25.71
CA CYS A 102 25.31 -19.35 -25.72
C CYS A 102 24.87 -20.49 -26.67
N ASN A 103 25.80 -21.04 -27.44
CA ASN A 103 25.55 -22.25 -28.22
C ASN A 103 26.75 -23.20 -28.14
N SER A 104 26.58 -24.45 -28.54
CA SER A 104 27.63 -25.47 -28.47
C SER A 104 28.92 -25.10 -29.23
N ASN A 105 28.81 -24.22 -30.23
CA ASN A 105 29.93 -23.81 -31.09
C ASN A 105 30.68 -22.59 -30.52
N LYS A 106 29.98 -21.74 -29.78
CA LYS A 106 30.46 -20.52 -29.13
C LYS A 106 30.25 -20.65 -27.63
N LYS A 107 31.31 -21.07 -26.93
CA LYS A 107 31.36 -21.10 -25.45
C LYS A 107 31.43 -19.70 -24.82
N ILE A 108 31.38 -18.64 -25.62
CA ILE A 108 31.46 -17.25 -25.17
C ILE A 108 30.04 -16.72 -25.02
N ILE A 109 29.73 -16.25 -23.81
CA ILE A 109 28.51 -15.49 -23.51
C ILE A 109 28.63 -14.16 -24.25
N GLU A 110 27.73 -13.87 -25.18
CA GLU A 110 27.67 -12.58 -25.89
C GLU A 110 26.70 -11.64 -25.14
N PRO A 111 27.17 -10.78 -24.21
CA PRO A 111 26.33 -9.81 -23.52
C PRO A 111 25.88 -8.71 -24.48
N LYS A 112 24.58 -8.66 -24.79
CA LYS A 112 24.00 -7.63 -25.68
C LYS A 112 23.69 -6.31 -24.97
N LEU A 113 23.55 -6.34 -23.65
CA LEU A 113 23.17 -5.20 -22.80
C LEU A 113 24.38 -4.65 -22.04
N ASP A 114 24.49 -3.33 -21.95
CA ASP A 114 25.68 -2.68 -21.37
C ASP A 114 25.86 -3.00 -19.88
N TRP A 115 24.77 -3.08 -19.10
CA TRP A 115 24.84 -3.50 -17.69
C TRP A 115 25.35 -4.94 -17.52
N VAL A 116 25.10 -5.83 -18.48
CA VAL A 116 25.61 -7.20 -18.45
C VAL A 116 27.12 -7.19 -18.72
N LYS A 117 27.58 -6.35 -19.65
CA LYS A 117 29.02 -6.19 -19.94
C LYS A 117 29.77 -5.73 -18.70
N ASP A 118 29.19 -4.82 -17.94
CA ASP A 118 29.81 -4.29 -16.72
C ASP A 118 29.89 -5.36 -15.61
N LEU A 119 28.87 -6.22 -15.46
CA LEU A 119 28.92 -7.38 -14.54
C LEU A 119 30.07 -8.36 -14.87
N TYR A 120 30.39 -8.54 -16.15
CA TYR A 120 31.49 -9.41 -16.58
C TYR A 120 32.88 -8.74 -16.45
N LYS A 121 32.97 -7.41 -16.51
CA LYS A 121 34.24 -6.70 -16.29
C LYS A 121 34.71 -6.77 -14.84
N ASP A 122 33.78 -6.80 -13.89
CA ASP A 122 34.08 -6.82 -12.46
C ASP A 122 34.48 -8.21 -11.93
N ASN A 123 34.30 -9.28 -12.72
CA ASN A 123 34.83 -10.61 -12.47
C ASN A 123 35.61 -11.12 -13.69
N PRO A 124 36.85 -10.65 -13.90
CA PRO A 124 37.72 -11.26 -14.90
C PRO A 124 38.00 -12.71 -14.48
N GLN A 125 37.78 -13.64 -15.42
CA GLN A 125 38.26 -15.03 -15.27
C GLN A 125 39.78 -15.11 -15.27
#